data_AF-A0AA35CM18-F1
#
_entry.id   AF-A0AA35CM18-F1
#
_cell.length_a   1.000
_cell.length_b   1.000
_cell.length_c   1.000
_cell.angle_alpha   90.00
_cell.angle_beta   90.00
_cell.angle_gamma   90.00
#
_symmetry.space_group_name_H-M   'P 1'
#
loop_
_entity.id
_entity.type
_entity.pdbx_description
1 polymer ?
#
loop_
_entity_poly.entity_id
_entity_poly.type
_entity_poly.pdbx_seq_one_letter_code
_entity_poly.pdbx_strand_id
1 'polypeptide(L)'
;MPPLSPPWESTGSYVDRLEALRAAVQARDHRALAWAYRALAAAGETDQALRALGTLFPPVSLREALAWTDRWLRDPFNDALRARGDVRWQAMNWLDHGLRWHLSRALTAALRSGPVPEL
;
A
#
# COMPACT_ATOMS: atom_id res chain seq x y z
N MET A 1 -16.01 -1.41 26.01
CA MET A 1 -16.20 -2.42 24.95
C MET A 1 -15.35 -2.01 23.76
N PRO A 2 -14.53 -2.89 23.17
CA PRO A 2 -13.89 -2.58 21.89
C PRO A 2 -14.96 -2.52 20.80
N PRO A 3 -14.77 -1.73 19.73
CA PRO A 3 -15.75 -1.64 18.64
C PRO A 3 -15.95 -3.01 17.98
N LEU A 4 -17.22 -3.32 17.68
CA LEU A 4 -17.73 -4.59 17.15
C LEU A 4 -17.39 -4.84 15.66
N SER A 5 -16.71 -3.89 15.01
CA SER A 5 -16.24 -4.02 13.64
C SER A 5 -14.72 -3.83 13.60
N PRO A 6 -14.00 -4.61 12.79
CA PRO A 6 -12.59 -4.36 12.58
C PRO A 6 -12.34 -2.92 12.11
N PRO A 7 -11.19 -2.31 12.45
CA PRO A 7 -10.92 -0.89 12.16
C PRO A 7 -10.97 -0.54 10.66
N TRP A 8 -10.86 -1.53 9.78
CA TRP A 8 -10.96 -1.37 8.32
C TRP A 8 -12.39 -1.37 7.75
N GLU A 9 -13.42 -1.59 8.57
CA GLU A 9 -14.85 -1.44 8.19
C GLU A 9 -15.40 -0.03 8.46
N SER A 10 -14.59 0.85 9.05
CA SER A 10 -14.97 2.21 9.41
C SER A 10 -15.16 3.11 8.19
N THR A 11 -16.37 3.66 8.01
CA THR A 11 -16.64 4.89 7.22
C THR A 11 -16.17 6.15 7.97
N GLY A 12 -15.03 6.06 8.66
CA GLY A 12 -14.43 7.14 9.42
C GLY A 12 -13.89 8.25 8.53
N SER A 13 -13.28 9.25 9.16
CA SER A 13 -12.59 10.32 8.46
C SER A 13 -11.46 9.76 7.57
N TYR A 14 -10.98 10.54 6.61
CA TYR A 14 -9.80 10.20 5.80
C TYR A 14 -8.61 9.73 6.66
N VAL A 15 -8.41 10.36 7.82
CA VAL A 15 -7.33 10.02 8.76
C VAL A 15 -7.52 8.61 9.34
N ASP A 16 -8.75 8.24 9.71
CA ASP A 16 -9.06 6.91 10.25
C ASP A 16 -8.84 5.83 9.19
N ARG A 17 -9.24 6.12 7.94
CA ARG A 17 -9.03 5.21 6.81
C ARG A 17 -7.55 5.03 6.48
N LEU A 18 -6.76 6.10 6.57
CA LEU A 18 -5.30 6.03 6.42
C LEU A 18 -4.61 5.25 7.54
N GLU A 19 -5.04 5.42 8.79
CA GLU A 19 -4.49 4.66 9.91
C GLU A 19 -4.86 3.17 9.81
N ALA A 20 -6.09 2.85 9.38
CA ALA A 20 -6.48 1.47 9.08
C ALA A 20 -5.61 0.87 7.96
N LEU A 21 -5.30 1.65 6.93
CA LEU A 21 -4.40 1.25 5.84
C LEU A 21 -2.96 1.01 6.34
N ARG A 22 -2.45 1.92 7.18
CA ARG A 22 -1.13 1.79 7.83
C ARG A 22 -1.06 0.53 8.70
N ALA A 23 -2.08 0.29 9.52
CA ALA A 23 -2.16 -0.89 10.38
C ALA A 23 -2.21 -2.18 9.56
N ALA A 24 -2.99 -2.22 8.48
CA ALA A 24 -3.08 -3.37 7.59
C ALA A 24 -1.73 -3.69 6.91
N VAL A 25 -1.02 -2.66 6.46
CA VAL A 25 0.33 -2.78 5.91
C VAL A 25 1.32 -3.33 6.94
N GLN A 26 1.34 -2.76 8.15
CA GLN A 26 2.22 -3.20 9.24
C GLN A 26 1.94 -4.65 9.65
N ALA A 27 0.68 -5.03 9.71
CA ALA A 27 0.25 -6.39 10.01
C ALA A 27 0.47 -7.39 8.85
N ARG A 28 0.85 -6.91 7.66
CA ARG A 28 0.91 -7.70 6.41
C ARG A 28 -0.40 -8.45 6.13
N ASP A 29 -1.54 -7.87 6.51
CA ASP A 29 -2.86 -8.46 6.33
C ASP A 29 -3.48 -7.99 5.02
N HIS A 30 -3.44 -8.88 4.02
CA HIS A 30 -3.98 -8.64 2.68
C HIS A 30 -5.49 -8.36 2.68
N ARG A 31 -6.24 -8.95 3.60
CA ARG A 31 -7.69 -8.78 3.68
C ARG A 31 -8.00 -7.41 4.28
N ALA A 32 -7.37 -7.06 5.40
CA ALA A 32 -7.50 -5.74 5.98
C ALA A 32 -7.07 -4.63 5.00
N LEU A 33 -5.99 -4.87 4.23
CA LEU A 33 -5.52 -3.96 3.20
C LEU A 33 -6.57 -3.74 2.10
N ALA A 34 -7.20 -4.82 1.61
CA ALA A 34 -8.23 -4.75 0.59
C ALA A 34 -9.50 -4.01 1.07
N TRP A 35 -9.87 -4.19 2.35
CA TRP A 35 -10.99 -3.48 2.96
C TRP A 35 -10.70 -1.98 3.15
N ALA A 36 -9.55 -1.65 3.74
CA ALA A 36 -9.14 -0.25 3.92
C ALA A 36 -9.03 0.48 2.58
N TYR A 37 -8.49 -0.19 1.56
CA TYR A 37 -8.47 0.32 0.19
C TYR A 37 -9.88 0.57 -0.35
N ARG A 38 -10.78 -0.42 -0.24
CA ARG A 38 -12.16 -0.28 -0.72
C ARG A 38 -12.87 0.89 -0.05
N ALA A 39 -12.62 1.11 1.25
CA ALA A 39 -13.16 2.26 1.98
C ALA A 39 -12.64 3.60 1.44
N LEU A 40 -11.34 3.68 1.11
CA LEU A 40 -10.73 4.88 0.49
C LEU A 40 -11.22 5.11 -0.93
N ALA A 41 -11.35 4.04 -1.73
CA ALA A 41 -11.84 4.12 -3.09
C ALA A 41 -13.31 4.54 -3.17
N ALA A 42 -14.15 4.02 -2.26
CA ALA A 42 -15.54 4.44 -2.14
C ALA A 42 -15.70 5.92 -1.73
N ALA A 43 -14.69 6.48 -1.06
CA ALA A 43 -14.65 7.88 -0.67
C ALA A 43 -14.06 8.82 -1.76
N GLY A 44 -13.60 8.28 -2.90
CA GLY A 44 -12.92 9.07 -3.94
C GLY A 44 -11.49 9.48 -3.58
N GLU A 45 -10.92 8.89 -2.52
CA GLU A 45 -9.61 9.26 -1.95
C GLU A 45 -8.47 8.36 -2.46
N THR A 46 -8.71 7.57 -3.51
CA THR A 46 -7.78 6.54 -4.03
C THR A 46 -6.39 7.09 -4.30
N ASP A 47 -6.26 8.20 -5.03
CA ASP A 47 -4.93 8.75 -5.39
C ASP A 47 -4.13 9.24 -4.18
N GLN A 48 -4.83 9.75 -3.16
CA GLN A 48 -4.20 10.20 -1.92
C GLN A 48 -3.80 9.00 -1.06
N ALA A 49 -4.64 7.96 -1.00
CA ALA A 49 -4.31 6.69 -0.38
C ALA A 49 -3.07 6.03 -1.00
N LEU A 50 -2.94 6.04 -2.33
CA LEU A 50 -1.77 5.51 -3.03
C LEU A 50 -0.49 6.28 -2.69
N ARG A 51 -0.59 7.61 -2.62
CA ARG A 51 0.52 8.44 -2.17
C ARG A 51 0.90 8.12 -0.73
N ALA A 52 -0.07 7.95 0.16
CA ALA A 52 0.19 7.54 1.53
C ALA A 52 0.80 6.14 1.59
N LEU A 53 0.31 5.17 0.83
CA LEU A 53 0.82 3.80 0.84
C LEU A 53 2.33 3.74 0.69
N GLY A 54 2.93 4.43 -0.29
CA GLY A 54 4.39 4.37 -0.39
C GLY A 54 5.16 5.39 0.45
N THR A 55 4.51 6.32 1.19
CA THR A 55 5.18 7.02 2.31
C THR A 55 5.14 6.20 3.60
N LEU A 56 4.20 5.26 3.72
CA LEU A 56 4.02 4.42 4.90
C LEU A 56 5.08 3.32 5.04
N PHE A 57 5.88 3.06 4.00
CA PHE A 57 7.03 2.15 4.07
C PHE A 57 8.34 2.92 4.26
N PRO A 58 9.02 2.84 5.42
CA PRO A 58 10.38 3.37 5.55
C PRO A 58 11.32 2.77 4.49
N PRO A 59 12.38 3.48 4.06
CA PRO A 59 13.22 3.10 2.92
C PRO A 59 13.91 1.73 3.06
N VAL A 60 14.25 1.30 4.27
CA VAL A 60 14.82 -0.03 4.55
C VAL A 60 13.75 -1.14 4.38
N SER A 61 12.46 -0.80 4.53
CA SER A 61 11.32 -1.69 4.31
C SER A 61 10.74 -1.63 2.88
N LEU A 62 11.14 -0.66 2.05
CA LEU A 62 10.62 -0.52 0.68
C LEU A 62 10.98 -1.72 -0.20
N ARG A 63 12.22 -2.22 -0.07
CA ARG A 63 12.67 -3.43 -0.77
C ARG A 63 11.89 -4.66 -0.31
N GLU A 64 11.65 -4.81 0.99
CA GLU A 64 10.89 -5.93 1.54
C GLU A 64 9.42 -5.87 1.13
N ALA A 65 8.83 -4.67 1.10
CA ALA A 65 7.47 -4.43 0.65
C ALA A 65 7.31 -4.77 -0.82
N LEU A 66 8.25 -4.32 -1.68
CA LEU A 66 8.28 -4.69 -3.10
C LEU A 66 8.45 -6.21 -3.29
N ALA A 67 9.32 -6.85 -2.50
CA ALA A 67 9.49 -8.29 -2.57
C ALA A 67 8.22 -9.05 -2.12
N TRP A 68 7.50 -8.52 -1.13
CA TRP A 68 6.24 -9.07 -0.66
C TRP A 68 5.13 -8.93 -1.71
N THR A 69 4.96 -7.73 -2.30
CA THR A 69 3.97 -7.51 -3.36
C THR A 69 4.28 -8.31 -4.61
N ASP A 70 5.54 -8.34 -5.05
CA ASP A 70 5.97 -9.10 -6.23
C ASP A 70 5.74 -10.61 -6.03
N ARG A 71 6.11 -11.15 -4.86
CA ARG A 71 5.85 -12.56 -4.54
C ARG A 71 4.36 -12.89 -4.55
N TRP A 72 3.54 -12.05 -3.91
CA TRP A 72 2.10 -12.28 -3.84
C TRP A 72 1.44 -12.20 -5.22
N LEU A 73 1.79 -11.20 -6.03
CA LEU A 73 1.22 -10.99 -7.36
C LEU A 73 1.61 -12.06 -8.38
N ARG A 74 2.77 -12.70 -8.19
CA ARG A 74 3.28 -13.78 -9.05
C ARG A 74 2.89 -15.17 -8.56
N ASP A 75 2.25 -15.29 -7.41
CA ASP A 75 1.82 -16.57 -6.88
C ASP A 75 0.66 -17.13 -7.73
N PRO A 76 0.81 -18.32 -8.36
CA PRO A 76 -0.25 -18.93 -9.17
C PRO A 76 -1.56 -19.17 -8.40
N PHE A 77 -1.50 -19.32 -7.07
CA PHE A 77 -2.71 -19.42 -6.25
C PHE A 77 -3.59 -18.16 -6.32
N ASN A 78 -3.01 -17.01 -6.70
CA ASN A 78 -3.72 -15.74 -6.85
C ASN A 78 -4.20 -15.46 -8.28
N ASP A 79 -3.91 -16.33 -9.26
CA ASP A 79 -4.33 -16.13 -10.66
C ASP A 79 -5.86 -16.08 -10.81
N ALA A 80 -6.59 -16.87 -10.01
CA ALA A 80 -8.04 -16.82 -9.98
C ALA A 80 -8.57 -15.47 -9.44
N LEU A 81 -7.84 -14.82 -8.52
CA LEU A 81 -8.18 -13.48 -8.01
C LEU A 81 -7.98 -12.44 -9.11
N ARG A 82 -6.89 -12.57 -9.89
CA ARG A 82 -6.62 -11.73 -11.06
C ARG A 82 -7.72 -11.86 -12.11
N ALA A 83 -8.03 -13.10 -12.51
CA ALA A 83 -8.96 -13.40 -13.60
C ALA A 83 -10.37 -12.84 -13.34
N ARG A 84 -10.81 -12.83 -12.08
CA ARG A 84 -12.12 -12.29 -11.68
C ARG A 84 -12.11 -10.83 -11.25
N GLY A 85 -10.95 -10.16 -11.30
CA GLY A 85 -10.80 -8.77 -10.84
C GLY A 85 -11.09 -8.58 -9.34
N ASP A 86 -10.71 -9.54 -8.49
CA ASP A 86 -10.95 -9.51 -7.05
C ASP A 86 -10.29 -8.28 -6.39
N VAL A 87 -10.99 -7.67 -5.44
CA VAL A 87 -10.52 -6.47 -4.73
C VAL A 87 -9.18 -6.67 -4.01
N ARG A 88 -8.86 -7.91 -3.59
CA ARG A 88 -7.55 -8.24 -3.00
C ARG A 88 -6.43 -8.15 -4.03
N TRP A 89 -6.67 -8.68 -5.22
CA TRP A 89 -5.69 -8.60 -6.30
C TRP A 89 -5.46 -7.14 -6.70
N GLN A 90 -6.55 -6.38 -6.84
CA GLN A 90 -6.46 -4.94 -7.11
C GLN A 90 -5.63 -4.25 -6.02
N ALA A 91 -5.95 -4.43 -4.74
CA ALA A 91 -5.23 -3.81 -3.63
C ALA A 91 -3.71 -4.12 -3.65
N MET A 92 -3.32 -5.37 -3.91
CA MET A 92 -1.91 -5.75 -4.00
C MET A 92 -1.22 -5.16 -5.23
N ASN A 93 -1.89 -5.11 -6.37
CA ASN A 93 -1.37 -4.51 -7.60
C ASN A 93 -1.18 -2.98 -7.46
N TRP A 94 -2.12 -2.32 -6.78
CA TRP A 94 -2.02 -0.91 -6.45
C TRP A 94 -0.90 -0.61 -5.47
N LEU A 95 -0.75 -1.46 -4.44
CA LEU A 95 0.35 -1.37 -3.50
C LEU A 95 1.70 -1.46 -4.22
N ASP A 96 1.86 -2.44 -5.11
CA ASP A 96 3.07 -2.61 -5.93
C ASP A 96 3.37 -1.35 -6.77
N HIS A 97 2.37 -0.81 -7.47
CA HIS A 97 2.51 0.44 -8.22
C HIS A 97 2.91 1.64 -7.34
N GLY A 98 2.26 1.80 -6.17
CA GLY A 98 2.57 2.87 -5.24
C GLY A 98 4.02 2.79 -4.74
N LEU A 99 4.46 1.59 -4.35
CA LEU A 99 5.84 1.33 -3.93
C LEU A 99 6.85 1.66 -5.04
N ARG A 100 6.59 1.25 -6.28
CA ARG A 100 7.46 1.53 -7.44
C ARG A 100 7.51 3.00 -7.78
N TRP A 101 6.38 3.70 -7.71
CA TRP A 101 6.33 5.14 -7.93
C TRP A 101 7.17 5.90 -6.90
N HIS A 102 7.06 5.51 -5.63
CA HIS A 102 7.88 6.10 -4.56
C HIS A 102 9.36 5.78 -4.70
N LEU A 103 9.72 4.55 -5.08
CA LEU A 103 11.10 4.19 -5.41
C LEU A 103 11.65 5.09 -6.53
N SER A 104 10.89 5.25 -7.61
CA SER A 104 11.27 6.11 -8.75
C SER A 104 11.51 7.55 -8.32
N ARG A 105 10.65 8.10 -7.47
CA ARG A 105 10.83 9.46 -6.91
C ARG A 105 12.03 9.57 -6.00
N ALA A 106 12.25 8.59 -5.12
CA ALA A 106 13.41 8.57 -4.23
C ALA A 106 14.72 8.52 -5.02
N LEU A 107 14.79 7.66 -6.04
CA LEU A 107 15.93 7.58 -6.96
C LEU A 107 16.13 8.90 -7.73
N THR A 108 15.05 9.49 -8.24
CA THR A 108 15.12 10.79 -8.93
C THR A 108 15.64 11.90 -8.01
N ALA A 109 15.20 11.93 -6.74
CA ALA A 109 15.69 12.87 -5.76
C ALA A 109 17.18 12.65 -5.44
N ALA A 110 17.60 11.40 -5.23
CA ALA A 110 19.00 11.05 -4.98
C ALA A 110 19.90 11.47 -6.16
N LEU A 111 19.49 11.19 -7.40
CA LEU A 111 20.23 11.58 -8.61
C LEU A 111 20.32 13.11 -8.79
N ARG A 112 19.31 13.86 -8.35
CA ARG A 112 19.32 15.34 -8.36
C ARG A 112 20.15 15.95 -7.23
N SER A 113 20.46 15.17 -6.19
CA SER A 113 21.20 15.64 -5.01
C SER A 113 22.72 15.72 -5.25
N GLY A 114 23.24 15.20 -6.38
CA GLY A 114 24.68 15.13 -6.67
C GLY A 114 25.44 14.18 -5.74
N PRO A 115 26.70 13.82 -6.05
CA PRO A 115 27.57 13.15 -5.09
C PRO A 115 27.80 14.10 -3.90
N VAL A 116 27.68 13.57 -2.68
CA VAL A 116 28.08 14.26 -1.44
C VAL A 116 29.53 14.75 -1.65
N PRO A 117 29.83 16.05 -1.47
CA PRO A 117 31.21 16.51 -1.55
C PRO A 117 32.02 15.77 -0.48
N GLU A 118 33.13 15.17 -0.91
CA GLU A 118 34.11 14.56 -0.01
C GLU A 118 34.56 15.59 1.03
N LEU A 119 34.56 15.17 2.30
CA LEU A 119 35.21 15.87 3.39
C LEU A 119 36.73 15.79 3.25
#